data_AF-A0A545TGP3-F1
#
_entry.id   AF-A0A545TGP3-F1
#
_cell.length_a   1.000
_cell.length_b   1.000
_cell.length_c   1.000
_cell.angle_alpha   90.00
_cell.angle_beta   90.00
_cell.angle_gamma   90.00
#
_symmetry.space_group_name_H-M   'P 1'
#
loop_
_entity.id
_entity.type
_entity.pdbx_description
1 polymer ?
#
loop_
_entity_poly.entity_id
_entity_poly.type
_entity_poly.pdbx_seq_one_letter_code
_entity_poly.pdbx_strand_id
1 'polypeptide(L)'
;MKGVFLLFALLLTTACKNNPVSETNQSQLNDYEILLSALVDDNKKRFTYTDAEGNQKFDELKEFKALESIYIKNIEMKDANGQLSEKNLKAIMFFAFYAKERNSAAFQEYLATDLLPLYLKNRKAFLVVLEQSPFLIDANCSRLNAYFSFEDQQKINRNDFLQDNQPIFSRELTPENSNRCLKHFN
;
A
#
# COMPACT_ATOMS: atom_id res chain seq x y z
N MET A 1 -36.84 65.98 -2.03
CA MET A 1 -37.24 64.77 -2.79
C MET A 1 -36.12 64.42 -3.76
N LYS A 2 -35.67 63.15 -3.74
CA LYS A 2 -34.64 62.54 -4.61
C LYS A 2 -33.23 63.09 -4.31
N GLY A 3 -32.19 62.31 -4.03
CA GLY A 3 -31.98 60.88 -4.14
C GLY A 3 -30.54 60.67 -4.64
N VAL A 4 -29.90 59.62 -4.15
CA VAL A 4 -28.74 58.92 -4.75
C VAL A 4 -27.40 59.67 -4.66
N PHE A 5 -26.48 59.17 -3.81
CA PHE A 5 -25.11 58.78 -4.22
C PHE A 5 -24.40 58.12 -3.02
N LEU A 6 -23.59 57.10 -3.33
CA LEU A 6 -22.60 56.41 -2.47
C LEU A 6 -23.12 55.38 -1.45
N LEU A 7 -23.52 54.23 -1.97
CA LEU A 7 -23.35 52.94 -1.30
C LEU A 7 -22.53 52.05 -2.24
N PHE A 8 -21.22 52.25 -2.22
CA PHE A 8 -20.24 51.47 -2.98
C PHE A 8 -19.14 51.02 -2.01
N ALA A 9 -19.42 49.98 -1.22
CA ALA A 9 -18.42 49.17 -0.51
C ALA A 9 -19.13 48.13 0.36
N LEU A 10 -19.56 47.00 -0.22
CA LEU A 10 -19.77 45.74 0.54
C LEU A 10 -20.16 44.59 -0.40
N LEU A 11 -19.27 44.22 -1.32
CA LEU A 11 -19.38 42.97 -2.08
C LEU A 11 -17.98 42.40 -2.36
N LEU A 12 -17.24 42.03 -1.31
CA LEU A 12 -16.11 41.09 -1.40
C LEU A 12 -16.02 40.28 -0.10
N THR A 13 -17.00 39.39 0.10
CA THR A 13 -16.80 38.20 0.94
C THR A 13 -17.24 36.99 0.12
N THR A 14 -16.54 36.73 -0.98
CA THR A 14 -16.59 35.41 -1.60
C THR A 14 -15.91 34.44 -0.64
N ALA A 15 -16.76 33.61 -0.05
CA ALA A 15 -16.44 32.47 0.79
C ALA A 15 -15.11 31.80 0.42
N CYS A 16 -14.16 31.79 1.36
CA CYS A 16 -13.25 30.65 1.48
C CYS A 16 -14.13 29.45 1.81
N LYS A 17 -14.59 28.75 0.76
CA LYS A 17 -15.09 27.39 0.89
C LYS A 17 -13.88 26.55 1.29
N ASN A 18 -13.64 26.44 2.59
CA ASN A 18 -12.85 25.36 3.14
C ASN A 18 -13.61 24.08 2.77
N ASN A 19 -13.24 23.48 1.64
CA ASN A 19 -13.59 22.09 1.43
C ASN A 19 -13.04 21.35 2.66
N PRO A 20 -13.88 20.66 3.47
CA PRO A 20 -13.33 19.77 4.47
C PRO A 20 -12.49 18.76 3.68
N VAL A 21 -11.17 18.84 3.85
CA VAL A 21 -10.28 17.76 3.45
C VAL A 21 -10.85 16.54 4.16
N SER A 22 -11.47 15.65 3.39
CA SER A 22 -12.12 14.44 3.91
C SER A 22 -11.20 13.78 4.93
N GLU A 23 -11.68 13.51 6.14
CA GLU A 23 -10.90 12.90 7.23
C GLU A 23 -10.18 11.62 6.77
N THR A 24 -10.77 10.92 5.80
CA THR A 24 -10.20 9.77 5.10
C THR A 24 -8.86 10.08 4.42
N ASN A 25 -8.73 11.23 3.75
CA ASN A 25 -7.50 11.64 3.08
C ASN A 25 -6.41 12.03 4.07
N GLN A 26 -6.77 12.66 5.20
CA GLN A 26 -5.83 13.08 6.23
C GLN A 26 -5.32 11.88 7.06
N SER A 27 -6.21 10.94 7.40
CA SER A 27 -5.83 9.65 8.01
C SER A 27 -4.90 8.85 7.11
N GLN A 28 -5.15 8.80 5.80
CA GLN A 28 -4.32 8.01 4.88
C GLN A 28 -2.95 8.64 4.58
N LEU A 29 -2.82 9.98 4.61
CA LEU A 29 -1.50 10.63 4.53
C LEU A 29 -0.62 10.26 5.74
N ASN A 30 -1.22 10.10 6.92
CA ASN A 30 -0.54 9.60 8.11
C ASN A 30 -0.13 8.12 7.96
N ASP A 31 -0.97 7.28 7.34
CA ASP A 31 -0.65 5.85 7.14
C ASP A 31 0.60 5.64 6.27
N TYR A 32 0.72 6.33 5.13
CA TYR A 32 1.92 6.24 4.28
C TYR A 32 3.15 6.83 4.96
N GLU A 33 2.98 7.90 5.74
CA GLU A 33 4.07 8.48 6.52
C GLU A 33 4.60 7.45 7.54
N ILE A 34 3.72 6.79 8.30
CA ILE A 34 4.12 5.74 9.27
C ILE A 34 4.87 4.61 8.55
N LEU A 35 4.37 4.13 7.41
CA LEU A 35 4.99 3.04 6.66
C LEU A 35 6.38 3.43 6.10
N LEU A 36 6.50 4.64 5.53
CA LEU A 36 7.76 5.15 5.01
C LEU A 36 8.77 5.39 6.13
N SER A 37 8.35 6.01 7.23
CA SER A 37 9.19 6.23 8.41
C SER A 37 9.64 4.92 9.06
N ALA A 38 8.81 3.87 9.02
CA ALA A 38 9.20 2.53 9.51
C ALA A 38 10.28 1.91 8.62
N LEU A 39 10.19 2.11 7.30
CA LEU A 39 11.19 1.62 6.35
C LEU A 39 12.57 2.24 6.62
N VAL A 40 12.62 3.55 6.88
CA VAL A 40 13.87 4.31 7.07
C VAL A 40 14.31 4.48 8.53
N ASP A 41 13.72 3.72 9.47
CA ASP A 41 14.04 3.78 10.91
C ASP A 41 13.80 5.14 11.61
N ASP A 42 12.97 6.01 11.04
CA ASP A 42 12.70 7.35 11.59
C ASP A 42 11.47 7.38 12.52
N ASN A 43 10.78 6.26 12.66
CA ASN A 43 9.64 6.12 13.56
C ASN A 43 10.02 6.04 15.05
N LYS A 44 11.32 6.01 15.38
CA LYS A 44 11.79 5.86 16.76
C LYS A 44 11.23 6.91 17.70
N LYS A 45 10.97 8.14 17.24
CA LYS A 45 10.36 9.18 18.07
C LYS A 45 8.86 8.99 18.31
N ARG A 46 8.19 8.25 17.41
CA ARG A 46 6.73 8.08 17.40
C ARG A 46 6.31 6.86 18.23
N PHE A 47 7.16 5.84 18.32
CA PHE A 47 6.94 4.62 19.09
C PHE A 47 7.99 4.43 20.18
N THR A 48 8.07 5.35 21.14
CA THR A 48 8.83 5.13 22.39
C THR A 48 7.93 5.09 23.61
N TYR A 49 8.45 4.43 24.65
CA TYR A 49 7.92 4.49 26.01
C TYR A 49 9.07 4.75 26.99
N THR A 50 8.72 5.23 28.19
CA THR A 50 9.66 5.37 29.30
C THR A 50 9.61 4.09 30.13
N ASP A 51 10.74 3.41 30.33
CA ASP A 51 10.84 2.27 31.24
C ASP A 51 10.81 2.69 32.72
N ALA A 52 10.83 1.71 33.63
CA ALA A 52 10.76 1.96 35.06
C ALA A 52 11.98 2.76 35.58
N GLU A 53 13.09 2.70 34.84
CA GLU A 53 14.34 3.38 35.12
C GLU A 53 14.41 4.79 34.50
N GLY A 54 13.37 5.24 33.80
CA GLY A 54 13.30 6.57 33.19
C GLY A 54 13.93 6.66 31.79
N ASN A 55 14.39 5.55 31.21
CA ASN A 55 14.99 5.55 29.88
C ASN A 55 13.93 5.44 28.79
N GLN A 56 14.18 6.11 27.67
CA GLN A 56 13.38 5.93 26.45
C GLN A 56 13.75 4.61 25.77
N LYS A 57 12.73 3.77 25.54
CA LYS A 57 12.85 2.50 24.81
C LYS A 57 11.92 2.53 23.62
N PHE A 58 12.35 1.90 22.53
CA PHE A 58 11.53 1.73 21.34
C PHE A 58 10.48 0.65 21.59
N ASP A 59 9.25 0.91 21.18
CA ASP A 59 8.10 0.01 21.28
C ASP A 59 7.85 -0.67 19.94
N GLU A 60 8.62 -1.73 19.67
CA GLU A 60 8.51 -2.52 18.44
C GLU A 60 7.10 -3.10 18.25
N LEU A 61 6.44 -3.50 19.34
CA LEU A 61 5.10 -4.06 19.29
C LEU A 61 4.07 -3.00 18.87
N LYS A 62 4.20 -1.77 19.38
CA LYS A 62 3.32 -0.66 19.01
C LYS A 62 3.53 -0.22 17.57
N GLU A 63 4.77 -0.18 17.07
CA GLU A 63 5.03 0.05 15.65
C GLU A 63 4.40 -1.06 14.81
N PHE A 64 4.64 -2.33 15.15
CA PHE A 64 4.08 -3.47 14.44
C PHE A 64 2.55 -3.40 14.35
N LYS A 65 1.85 -3.13 15.46
CA LYS A 65 0.39 -2.99 15.48
C LYS A 65 -0.12 -1.84 14.63
N ALA A 66 0.61 -0.71 14.59
CA ALA A 66 0.27 0.40 13.72
C ALA A 66 0.40 0.00 12.25
N LEU A 67 1.50 -0.64 11.88
CA LEU A 67 1.74 -1.14 10.52
C LEU A 67 0.72 -2.21 10.11
N GLU A 68 0.39 -3.15 11.00
CA GLU A 68 -0.59 -4.20 10.76
C GLU A 68 -1.98 -3.62 10.52
N SER A 69 -2.39 -2.62 11.32
CA SER A 69 -3.65 -1.91 11.12
C SER A 69 -3.71 -1.22 9.76
N ILE A 70 -2.61 -0.58 9.33
CA ILE A 70 -2.53 0.03 8.00
C ILE A 70 -2.65 -1.03 6.91
N TYR A 71 -1.95 -2.15 7.04
CA TYR A 71 -2.00 -3.25 6.08
C TYR A 71 -3.43 -3.80 5.92
N ILE A 72 -4.08 -4.20 7.02
CA ILE A 72 -5.44 -4.74 7.04
C ILE A 72 -6.44 -3.75 6.44
N LYS A 73 -6.38 -2.48 6.86
CA LYS A 73 -7.23 -1.41 6.32
C LYS A 73 -7.16 -1.33 4.79
N ASN A 74 -5.96 -1.42 4.21
CA ASN A 74 -5.80 -1.34 2.76
C ASN A 74 -6.31 -2.59 2.04
N ILE A 75 -6.28 -3.78 2.66
CA ILE A 75 -6.85 -5.01 2.10
C ILE A 75 -8.38 -5.01 2.17
N GLU A 76 -8.95 -4.39 3.19
CA GLU A 76 -10.41 -4.38 3.42
C GLU A 76 -11.13 -3.28 2.64
N MET A 77 -10.45 -2.17 2.32
CA MET A 77 -10.99 -1.06 1.52
C MET A 77 -11.16 -1.42 0.04
N LYS A 78 -12.15 -2.26 -0.24
CA LYS A 78 -12.55 -2.70 -1.58
C LYS A 78 -13.81 -1.97 -2.05
N ASP A 79 -13.97 -1.84 -3.37
CA ASP A 79 -15.20 -1.32 -3.98
C ASP A 79 -16.35 -2.34 -3.91
N ALA A 80 -17.51 -1.98 -4.47
CA ALA A 80 -18.70 -2.83 -4.50
C ALA A 80 -18.50 -4.17 -5.25
N ASN A 81 -17.53 -4.23 -6.17
CA ASN A 81 -17.14 -5.45 -6.88
C ASN A 81 -16.01 -6.22 -6.15
N GLY A 82 -15.60 -5.70 -4.99
CA GLY A 82 -14.54 -6.22 -4.17
C GLY A 82 -13.14 -6.00 -4.75
N GLN A 83 -12.96 -5.04 -5.67
CA GLN A 83 -11.68 -4.63 -6.23
C GLN A 83 -11.02 -3.57 -5.35
N LEU A 84 -9.70 -3.53 -5.35
CA LEU A 84 -8.92 -2.52 -4.66
C LEU A 84 -8.65 -1.32 -5.55
N SER A 85 -8.65 -0.13 -4.96
CA SER A 85 -8.13 1.06 -5.63
C SER A 85 -6.63 0.89 -5.91
N GLU A 86 -6.11 1.58 -6.93
CA GLU A 86 -4.68 1.61 -7.22
C GLU A 86 -3.85 2.09 -6.03
N LYS A 87 -4.39 3.02 -5.24
CA LYS A 87 -3.79 3.51 -3.99
C LYS A 87 -3.61 2.36 -2.99
N ASN A 88 -4.67 1.61 -2.72
CA ASN A 88 -4.61 0.52 -1.75
C ASN A 88 -3.67 -0.60 -2.22
N LEU A 89 -3.68 -0.92 -3.53
CA LEU A 89 -2.70 -1.83 -4.14
C LEU A 89 -1.28 -1.34 -3.92
N LYS A 90 -0.99 -0.06 -4.18
CA LYS A 90 0.33 0.55 -3.92
C LYS A 90 0.76 0.39 -2.47
N ALA A 91 -0.13 0.62 -1.50
CA ALA A 91 0.18 0.43 -0.08
C ALA A 91 0.54 -1.03 0.23
N ILE A 92 -0.30 -1.98 -0.18
CA ILE A 92 -0.06 -3.42 0.03
C ILE A 92 1.25 -3.87 -0.61
N MET A 93 1.51 -3.40 -1.83
CA MET A 93 2.74 -3.75 -2.56
C MET A 93 3.98 -3.11 -1.93
N PHE A 94 3.83 -1.96 -1.29
CA PHE A 94 4.89 -1.35 -0.49
C PHE A 94 5.15 -2.15 0.79
N PHE A 95 4.15 -2.79 1.40
CA PHE A 95 4.37 -3.72 2.49
C PHE A 95 5.24 -4.92 2.08
N ALA A 96 5.14 -5.41 0.84
CA ALA A 96 6.06 -6.44 0.36
C ALA A 96 7.50 -5.94 0.31
N PHE A 97 7.70 -4.71 -0.17
CA PHE A 97 9.02 -4.08 -0.15
C PHE A 97 9.53 -3.88 1.28
N TYR A 98 8.72 -3.30 2.17
CA TYR A 98 9.03 -3.16 3.59
C TYR A 98 9.41 -4.51 4.23
N ALA A 99 8.61 -5.56 4.02
CA ALA A 99 8.83 -6.87 4.61
C ALA A 99 10.15 -7.51 4.15
N LYS A 100 10.56 -7.23 2.90
CA LYS A 100 11.86 -7.61 2.36
C LYS A 100 12.98 -6.80 3.00
N GLU A 101 12.94 -5.47 2.92
CA GLU A 101 14.03 -4.61 3.38
C GLU A 101 14.24 -4.66 4.91
N ARG A 102 13.17 -4.91 5.66
CA ARG A 102 13.17 -4.99 7.13
C ARG A 102 13.22 -6.40 7.67
N ASN A 103 13.26 -7.42 6.79
CA ASN A 103 13.18 -8.83 7.17
C ASN A 103 12.00 -9.15 8.11
N SER A 104 10.85 -8.51 7.90
CA SER A 104 9.68 -8.72 8.75
C SER A 104 8.99 -10.05 8.42
N ALA A 105 9.23 -11.07 9.24
CA ALA A 105 8.67 -12.41 9.04
C ALA A 105 7.13 -12.41 9.01
N ALA A 106 6.49 -11.66 9.92
CA ALA A 106 5.03 -11.56 10.00
C ALA A 106 4.41 -11.03 8.70
N PHE A 107 4.90 -9.89 8.17
CA PHE A 107 4.37 -9.38 6.90
C PHE A 107 4.73 -10.26 5.71
N GLN A 108 5.89 -10.92 5.73
CA GLN A 108 6.24 -11.89 4.70
C GLN A 108 5.24 -13.05 4.63
N GLU A 109 4.75 -13.52 5.77
CA GLU A 109 3.74 -14.57 5.89
C GLU A 109 2.36 -14.09 5.42
N TYR A 110 1.90 -12.92 5.91
CA TYR A 110 0.64 -12.32 5.46
C TYR A 110 0.60 -12.17 3.94
N LEU A 111 1.65 -11.59 3.37
CA LEU A 111 1.74 -11.35 1.93
C LEU A 111 1.86 -12.63 1.11
N ALA A 112 2.49 -13.68 1.63
CA ALA A 112 2.57 -14.94 0.91
C ALA A 112 1.19 -15.59 0.73
N THR A 113 0.28 -15.39 1.69
CA THR A 113 -1.12 -15.84 1.59
C THR A 113 -1.97 -14.88 0.75
N ASP A 114 -1.84 -13.56 0.97
CA ASP A 114 -2.79 -12.58 0.47
C ASP A 114 -2.51 -12.13 -0.97
N LEU A 115 -1.23 -12.08 -1.38
CA LEU A 115 -0.86 -11.33 -2.58
C LEU A 115 -1.34 -12.00 -3.87
N LEU A 116 -1.35 -13.33 -3.95
CA LEU A 116 -1.85 -14.03 -5.14
C LEU A 116 -3.37 -13.86 -5.32
N PRO A 117 -4.23 -14.11 -4.32
CA PRO A 117 -5.66 -13.80 -4.42
C PRO A 117 -5.93 -12.33 -4.81
N LEU A 118 -5.18 -11.40 -4.24
CA LEU A 118 -5.29 -9.97 -4.57
C LEU A 118 -4.89 -9.68 -6.02
N TYR A 119 -3.80 -10.29 -6.50
CA TYR A 119 -3.38 -10.20 -7.90
C TYR A 119 -4.47 -10.73 -8.84
N LEU A 120 -5.00 -11.93 -8.58
CA LEU A 120 -6.00 -12.54 -9.47
C LEU A 120 -7.27 -11.68 -9.59
N LYS A 121 -7.67 -11.03 -8.48
CA LYS A 121 -8.85 -10.15 -8.46
C LYS A 121 -8.60 -8.77 -9.07
N ASN A 122 -7.36 -8.28 -9.03
CA ASN A 122 -6.99 -6.92 -9.44
C ASN A 122 -5.93 -6.89 -10.55
N ARG A 123 -5.88 -7.94 -11.39
CA ARG A 123 -4.75 -8.27 -12.26
C ARG A 123 -4.17 -7.08 -13.03
N LYS A 124 -5.03 -6.35 -13.74
CA LYS A 124 -4.60 -5.19 -14.54
C LYS A 124 -4.04 -4.06 -13.67
N ALA A 125 -4.76 -3.67 -12.63
CA ALA A 125 -4.34 -2.60 -11.74
C ALA A 125 -3.04 -2.96 -10.99
N PHE A 126 -2.88 -4.21 -10.58
CA PHE A 126 -1.66 -4.71 -9.94
C PHE A 126 -0.43 -4.52 -10.85
N LEU A 127 -0.55 -4.90 -12.12
CA LEU A 127 0.54 -4.76 -13.09
C LEU A 127 0.83 -3.31 -13.47
N VAL A 128 -0.21 -2.46 -13.54
CA VAL A 128 -0.02 -1.01 -13.68
C VAL A 128 0.82 -0.44 -12.55
N VAL A 129 0.58 -0.85 -11.30
CA VAL A 129 1.39 -0.40 -10.16
C VAL A 129 2.84 -0.87 -10.28
N LEU A 130 3.08 -2.13 -10.68
CA LEU A 130 4.44 -2.63 -10.91
C LEU A 130 5.19 -1.85 -12.00
N GLU A 131 4.52 -1.54 -13.11
CA GLU A 131 5.12 -0.78 -14.21
C GLU A 131 5.43 0.66 -13.79
N GLN A 132 4.53 1.30 -13.05
CA GLN A 132 4.74 2.66 -12.53
C GLN A 132 5.77 2.73 -11.40
N SER A 133 6.09 1.61 -10.74
CA SER A 133 6.99 1.56 -9.59
C SER A 133 7.90 0.34 -9.65
N PRO A 134 8.88 0.31 -10.57
CA PRO A 134 9.69 -0.89 -10.83
C PRO A 134 10.49 -1.41 -9.63
N PHE A 135 10.78 -0.55 -8.65
CA PHE A 135 11.45 -0.97 -7.41
C PHE A 135 10.63 -1.97 -6.58
N LEU A 136 9.30 -2.02 -6.77
CA LEU A 136 8.41 -2.94 -6.08
C LEU A 136 8.41 -4.36 -6.67
N ILE A 137 8.92 -4.53 -7.91
CA ILE A 137 8.78 -5.78 -8.68
C ILE A 137 9.34 -6.97 -7.93
N ASP A 138 10.58 -6.90 -7.45
CA ASP A 138 11.23 -8.08 -6.87
C ASP A 138 10.52 -8.56 -5.61
N ALA A 139 10.17 -7.63 -4.72
CA ALA A 139 9.52 -7.97 -3.47
C ALA A 139 8.12 -8.58 -3.71
N ASN A 140 7.35 -7.99 -4.62
CA ASN A 140 6.00 -8.45 -4.92
C ASN A 140 5.98 -9.77 -5.69
N CYS A 141 6.82 -9.92 -6.72
CA CYS A 141 6.87 -11.17 -7.48
C CYS A 141 7.45 -12.33 -6.65
N SER A 142 8.41 -12.05 -5.75
CA SER A 142 8.86 -13.04 -4.75
C SER A 142 7.71 -13.49 -3.84
N ARG A 143 6.89 -12.55 -3.34
CA ARG A 143 5.74 -12.88 -2.48
C ARG A 143 4.61 -13.59 -3.24
N LEU A 144 4.37 -13.25 -4.51
CA LEU A 144 3.45 -14.00 -5.36
C LEU A 144 3.91 -15.46 -5.53
N ASN A 145 5.21 -15.70 -5.75
CA ASN A 145 5.72 -17.06 -5.84
C ASN A 145 5.64 -17.81 -4.49
N ALA A 146 5.83 -17.10 -3.38
CA ALA A 146 5.78 -17.69 -2.05
C ALA A 146 4.44 -18.38 -1.76
N TYR A 147 3.32 -17.90 -2.31
CA TYR A 147 2.00 -18.53 -2.20
C TYR A 147 2.02 -20.03 -2.52
N PHE A 148 2.77 -20.42 -3.57
CA PHE A 148 2.80 -21.81 -4.02
C PHE A 148 3.56 -22.77 -3.09
N SER A 149 4.29 -22.22 -2.10
CA SER A 149 5.02 -23.00 -1.11
C SER A 149 4.20 -23.28 0.15
N PHE A 150 3.00 -22.71 0.30
CA PHE A 150 2.12 -22.97 1.44
C PHE A 150 1.20 -24.16 1.14
N GLU A 151 1.48 -25.31 1.77
CA GLU A 151 0.84 -26.60 1.52
C GLU A 151 -0.69 -26.57 1.67
N ASP A 152 -1.21 -25.80 2.63
CA ASP A 152 -2.65 -25.72 2.93
C ASP A 152 -3.46 -24.84 1.95
N GLN A 153 -2.80 -24.15 1.00
CA GLN A 153 -3.42 -23.15 0.12
C GLN A 153 -3.32 -23.45 -1.38
N GLN A 154 -2.80 -24.63 -1.77
CA GLN A 154 -2.58 -25.01 -3.17
C GLN A 154 -3.86 -25.34 -3.95
N LYS A 155 -4.82 -24.41 -4.01
CA LYS A 155 -5.94 -24.45 -4.95
C LYS A 155 -5.52 -24.16 -6.39
N ILE A 156 -4.34 -23.55 -6.56
CA ILE A 156 -3.79 -23.10 -7.84
C ILE A 156 -2.38 -23.65 -7.96
N ASN A 157 -2.11 -24.39 -9.05
CA ASN A 157 -0.78 -24.87 -9.36
C ASN A 157 0.10 -23.74 -9.92
N ARG A 158 1.38 -23.70 -9.53
CA ARG A 158 2.34 -22.69 -10.02
C ARG A 158 2.50 -22.70 -11.53
N ASN A 159 2.54 -23.88 -12.15
CA ASN A 159 2.73 -23.99 -13.61
C ASN A 159 1.50 -23.49 -14.36
N ASP A 160 0.30 -23.84 -13.90
CA ASP A 160 -0.95 -23.34 -14.47
C ASP A 160 -1.03 -21.82 -14.34
N PHE A 161 -0.67 -21.28 -13.18
CA PHE A 161 -0.58 -19.84 -12.98
C PHE A 161 0.37 -19.18 -13.98
N LEU A 162 1.58 -19.72 -14.19
CA LEU A 162 2.54 -19.16 -15.13
C LEU A 162 2.05 -19.26 -16.57
N GLN A 163 1.47 -20.38 -16.97
CA GLN A 163 0.90 -20.57 -18.30
C GLN A 163 -0.16 -19.50 -18.61
N ASP A 164 -1.04 -19.22 -17.64
CA ASP A 164 -2.12 -18.24 -17.81
C ASP A 164 -1.65 -16.78 -17.74
N ASN A 165 -0.65 -16.48 -16.88
CA ASN A 165 -0.32 -15.10 -16.53
C ASN A 165 0.97 -14.58 -17.19
N GLN A 166 1.86 -15.45 -17.68
CA GLN A 166 3.06 -15.00 -18.41
C GLN A 166 2.73 -14.14 -19.65
N PRO A 167 1.75 -14.51 -20.52
CA PRO A 167 1.36 -13.65 -21.63
C PRO A 167 0.81 -12.29 -21.17
N ILE A 168 0.20 -12.26 -19.99
CA ILE A 168 -0.35 -11.03 -19.41
C ILE A 168 0.78 -10.14 -18.88
N PHE A 169 1.75 -10.71 -18.16
CA PHE A 169 2.94 -9.96 -17.73
C PHE A 169 3.68 -9.34 -18.92
N SER A 170 3.86 -10.10 -20.01
CA SER A 170 4.53 -9.61 -21.22
C SER A 170 3.75 -8.54 -21.98
N ARG A 171 2.42 -8.46 -21.79
CA ARG A 171 1.58 -7.44 -22.41
C ARG A 171 1.49 -6.16 -21.58
N GLU A 172 1.39 -6.29 -20.26
CA GLU A 172 1.11 -5.16 -19.36
C GLU A 172 2.38 -4.53 -18.77
N LEU A 173 3.53 -5.24 -18.78
CA LEU A 173 4.83 -4.74 -18.32
C LEU A 173 5.79 -4.61 -19.50
N THR A 174 6.79 -3.73 -19.37
CA THR A 174 7.93 -3.72 -20.29
C THR A 174 8.66 -5.06 -20.29
N PRO A 175 9.37 -5.44 -21.38
CA PRO A 175 10.11 -6.71 -21.42
C PRO A 175 11.10 -6.87 -20.26
N GLU A 176 11.75 -5.78 -19.84
CA GLU A 176 12.65 -5.77 -18.68
C GLU A 176 11.90 -6.11 -17.38
N ASN A 177 10.81 -5.40 -17.09
CA ASN A 177 10.03 -5.58 -15.88
C ASN A 177 9.33 -6.95 -15.84
N SER A 178 8.79 -7.41 -16.97
CA SER A 178 8.22 -8.76 -17.12
C SER A 178 9.26 -9.83 -16.80
N ASN A 179 10.45 -9.74 -17.41
CA ASN A 179 11.53 -10.70 -17.16
C ASN A 179 12.01 -10.64 -15.71
N ARG A 180 12.10 -9.45 -15.12
CA ARG A 180 12.46 -9.26 -13.71
C ARG A 180 11.46 -9.96 -12.79
N CYS A 181 10.16 -9.80 -13.03
CA CYS A 181 9.13 -10.48 -12.24
C CYS A 181 9.17 -12.01 -12.42
N LEU A 182 9.22 -12.49 -13.67
CA LEU A 182 9.17 -13.92 -14.00
C LEU A 182 10.36 -14.70 -13.44
N LYS A 183 11.53 -14.07 -13.25
CA LYS A 183 12.69 -14.70 -12.60
C LYS A 183 12.42 -15.20 -11.18
N HIS A 184 11.41 -14.68 -10.48
CA HIS A 184 11.07 -15.13 -9.13
C HIS A 184 10.27 -16.44 -9.10
N PHE A 185 9.80 -16.92 -10.24
CA PHE A 185 8.99 -18.15 -10.36
C PHE A 185 9.74 -19.33 -11.00
N ASN A 186 10.97 -19.08 -11.48
CA ASN A 186 11.84 -20.07 -12.11
C ASN A 186 12.77 -20.73 -11.10
#